data_AF-A0A2A5AL99-F1
#
_entry.id   AF-A0A2A5AL99-F1
#
_cell.length_a   1.000
_cell.length_b   1.000
_cell.length_c   1.000
_cell.angle_alpha   90.00
_cell.angle_beta   90.00
_cell.angle_gamma   90.00
#
_symmetry.space_group_name_H-M   'P 1'
#
loop_
_entity.id
_entity.type
_entity.pdbx_description
1 polymer ?
#
loop_
_entity_poly.entity_id
_entity_poly.type
_entity_poly.pdbx_seq_one_letter_code
_entity_poly.pdbx_strand_id
1 'polypeptide(L)' 'MGNLKGFLEEVWREVHPTSGRVVWPDKDKVIQSTWVVLAASSLCGIYLFLIDSGFGQIIRGILYAD' A
#
# COMPACT_ATOMS: atom_id res chain seq x y z
N MET A 1 -13.74 -11.48 32.66
CA MET A 1 -13.42 -12.19 31.40
C MET A 1 -14.68 -12.62 30.65
N GLY A 2 -15.78 -11.86 30.72
CA GLY A 2 -17.10 -12.31 30.30
C GLY A 2 -17.77 -11.37 29.32
N ASN A 3 -17.25 -11.26 28.09
CA ASN A 3 -18.07 -10.97 26.91
C ASN A 3 -17.38 -11.29 25.56
N LEU A 4 -16.44 -12.24 25.55
CA LEU A 4 -15.72 -12.63 24.33
C LEU A 4 -16.68 -13.22 23.28
N LYS A 5 -17.72 -13.93 23.74
CA LYS A 5 -18.76 -14.49 22.85
C LYS A 5 -19.53 -13.39 22.12
N GLY A 6 -20.01 -12.36 22.83
CA GLY A 6 -20.73 -11.25 22.20
C GLY A 6 -19.88 -10.48 21.20
N PHE A 7 -18.60 -10.25 21.52
CA PHE A 7 -17.65 -9.62 20.60
C PHE A 7 -17.41 -10.47 19.33
N LEU A 8 -17.19 -11.78 19.48
CA LEU A 8 -16.97 -12.66 18.33
C LEU A 8 -18.23 -12.79 17.45
N GLU A 9 -19.41 -12.77 18.06
CA GLU A 9 -20.69 -12.83 17.35
C GLU A 9 -20.94 -11.55 16.53
N GLU A 10 -20.57 -10.38 17.08
CA GLU A 10 -20.60 -9.11 16.38
C GLU A 10 -19.62 -9.07 15.21
N VAL A 11 -18.36 -9.48 15.44
CA VAL A 11 -17.33 -9.55 14.38
C VAL A 11 -17.76 -10.51 13.28
N TRP A 12 -18.29 -11.69 13.63
CA TRP A 12 -18.74 -12.67 12.65
C TRP A 12 -19.91 -12.15 11.80
N ARG A 13 -20.82 -11.38 12.40
CA ARG A 13 -21.92 -10.73 11.68
C ARG A 13 -21.43 -9.69 10.68
N GLU A 14 -20.41 -8.91 11.02
CA GLU A 14 -19.87 -7.89 10.11
C GLU A 14 -19.00 -8.47 9.00
N VAL A 15 -18.26 -9.54 9.31
CA VAL A 15 -17.31 -10.21 8.42
C VAL A 15 -17.99 -11.29 7.58
N HIS A 16 -19.29 -11.54 7.75
CA HIS A 16 -20.00 -12.61 7.05
C HIS A 16 -19.88 -12.49 5.51
N PRO A 17 -19.55 -13.56 4.77
CA PRO A 17 -19.25 -13.48 3.33
C PRO A 17 -20.41 -12.96 2.46
N THR A 18 -21.64 -13.22 2.87
CA THR A 18 -22.86 -12.98 2.06
C THR A 18 -23.73 -11.83 2.57
N SER A 19 -23.66 -11.50 3.86
CA SER A 19 -24.51 -10.49 4.51
C SER A 19 -23.71 -9.49 5.35
N GLY A 20 -22.38 -9.67 5.41
CA GLY A 20 -21.49 -8.80 6.13
C GLY A 20 -21.32 -7.45 5.45
N ARG A 21 -20.90 -6.47 6.23
CA ARG A 21 -20.60 -5.12 5.73
C ARG A 21 -19.28 -5.05 4.97
N VAL A 22 -18.43 -6.07 5.13
CA VAL A 22 -17.11 -6.16 4.52
C VAL A 22 -17.22 -6.86 3.16
N VAL A 23 -16.69 -6.21 2.12
CA VAL A 23 -16.60 -6.79 0.78
C VAL A 23 -15.42 -7.75 0.75
N TRP A 24 -15.70 -9.05 0.64
CA TRP A 24 -14.67 -10.04 0.40
C TRP A 24 -14.26 -10.03 -1.07
N PRO A 25 -12.98 -9.81 -1.37
CA PRO A 25 -12.53 -9.74 -2.76
C PRO A 25 -12.36 -11.14 -3.35
N ASP A 26 -12.75 -11.28 -4.61
CA ASP A 26 -12.32 -12.41 -5.43
C ASP A 26 -10.80 -12.36 -5.68
N LYS A 27 -10.19 -13.52 -5.92
CA LYS A 27 -8.75 -13.66 -6.18
C LYS A 27 -8.27 -12.69 -7.28
N ASP A 28 -9.08 -12.49 -8.31
CA ASP A 28 -8.75 -11.61 -9.44
C ASP A 28 -8.69 -10.14 -9.01
N LYS A 29 -9.59 -9.70 -8.12
CA LYS A 29 -9.58 -8.33 -7.58
C LYS A 29 -8.35 -8.07 -6.72
N VAL A 30 -7.90 -9.07 -5.96
CA VAL A 30 -6.67 -8.97 -5.16
C VAL A 30 -5.44 -8.82 -6.07
N ILE A 31 -5.36 -9.62 -7.14
CA ILE A 31 -4.27 -9.54 -8.12
C ILE A 31 -4.26 -8.18 -8.81
N GLN A 32 -5.41 -7.70 -9.26
CA GLN A 32 -5.53 -6.39 -9.91
C GLN A 32 -5.11 -5.25 -8.97
N SER A 33 -5.57 -5.27 -7.72
CA SER A 33 -5.21 -4.25 -6.73
C SER A 33 -3.70 -4.27 -6.43
N THR A 34 -3.11 -5.46 -6.36
CA THR A 34 -1.67 -5.62 -6.15
C THR A 34 -0.86 -5.03 -7.30
N TRP A 35 -1.28 -5.26 -8.55
CA TRP A 35 -0.64 -4.67 -9.72
C TRP A 35 -0.67 -3.15 -9.71
N VAL A 36 -1.79 -2.55 -9.29
CA VAL A 36 -1.89 -1.09 -9.14
C VAL A 36 -0.91 -0.57 -8.10
N VAL A 37 -0.81 -1.23 -6.95
CA VAL A 37 0.14 -0.85 -5.88
C VAL A 37 1.58 -0.99 -6.35
N LEU A 38 1.92 -2.07 -7.06
CA LEU A 38 3.26 -2.25 -7.64
C LEU A 38 3.59 -1.12 -8.62
N ALA A 39 2.68 -0.80 -9.54
CA ALA A 39 2.89 0.27 -10.50
C ALA A 39 3.08 1.64 -9.82
N ALA A 40 2.23 1.97 -8.84
CA ALA A 40 2.33 3.22 -8.09
C ALA A 40 3.64 3.30 -7.28
N SER A 41 4.01 2.22 -6.60
CA SER A 41 5.23 2.18 -5.78
C SER A 41 6.48 2.29 -6.65
N SER A 42 6.51 1.60 -7.79
CA SER A 42 7.60 1.69 -8.76
C SER A 42 7.72 3.10 -9.35
N LEU A 43 6.61 3.74 -9.70
CA LEU A 43 6.62 5.11 -10.21
C LEU A 43 7.19 6.10 -9.18
N CYS A 44 6.72 6.02 -7.93
CA CYS A 44 7.25 6.84 -6.84
C CYS A 44 8.75 6.57 -6.61
N GLY A 45 9.17 5.31 -6.62
CA GLY A 45 10.57 4.93 -6.47
C GLY A 45 11.47 5.49 -7.58
N ILE A 46 11.03 5.40 -8.84
CA ILE A 46 11.76 5.97 -9.98
C ILE A 46 11.85 7.49 -9.86
N TYR A 47 10.76 8.15 -9.49
CA TYR A 47 10.75 9.60 -9.30
C TYR A 47 11.77 10.05 -8.24
N LEU A 48 11.74 9.42 -7.06
CA LEU A 48 12.68 9.73 -5.98
C LEU A 48 14.12 9.46 -6.42
N PHE A 49 14.39 8.31 -7.04
CA PHE A 49 15.72 7.98 -7.56
C PHE A 49 16.27 9.01 -8.54
N LEU A 50 15.44 9.51 -9.47
CA LEU A 50 15.83 10.53 -10.44
C LEU A 50 16.17 11.86 -9.76
N ILE A 51 15.34 12.26 -8.79
CA ILE A 51 15.57 13.50 -8.02
C ILE A 51 16.87 13.37 -7.21
N ASP A 52 17.03 12.31 -6.41
CA ASP A 52 18.22 12.11 -5.58
C ASP A 52 19.50 12.06 -6.42
N SER A 53 19.46 11.35 -7.55
CA SER A 53 20.60 11.25 -8.47
C SER A 53 20.90 12.58 -9.15
N GLY A 54 19.89 13.29 -9.63
CA GLY A 54 20.05 14.59 -10.31
C GLY A 54 20.59 15.66 -9.36
N PHE A 55 20.00 15.81 -8.18
CA PHE A 55 20.48 16.73 -7.16
C PHE A 55 21.89 16.37 -6.67
N GLY A 56 22.18 15.09 -6.49
CA GLY A 56 23.52 14.63 -6.11
C GLY A 56 24.59 15.02 -7.14
N GLN A 57 24.29 14.92 -8.43
CA GLN A 57 25.21 15.36 -9.49
C GLN A 57 25.39 16.88 -9.51
N ILE A 58 24.30 17.65 -9.35
CA ILE A 58 24.36 19.12 -9.30
C ILE A 58 25.23 19.59 -8.12
N ILE A 59 25.00 19.04 -6.93
CA ILE A 59 25.77 19.40 -5.73
C ILE A 59 27.24 19.02 -5.89
N ARG A 60 27.54 17.84 -6.43
CA ARG A 60 28.93 17.44 -6.72
C ARG A 60 29.58 18.37 -7.73
N GLY A 61 28.85 18.77 -8.77
CA GLY A 61 29.32 19.73 -9.77
C GLY A 61 29.65 21.08 -9.16
N ILE A 62 28.84 21.58 -8.22
CA ILE A 62 29.12 22.85 -7.53
C ILE A 62 30.31 22.71 -6.57
N LEU A 63 30.36 21.63 -5.78
CA LEU A 63 31.37 21.47 -4.73
C LEU A 63 32.78 21.17 -5.24
N TYR A 64 32.91 20.54 -6.42
CA TYR A 64 34.20 20.22 -7.06
C TYR A 64 34.55 21.18 -8.21
N ALA A 65 33.77 22.23 -8.44
CA ALA A 65 34.05 23.24 -9.48
C ALA A 65 34.87 24.45 -8.99
N ASP A 66 35.28 24.46 -7.72
CA ASP A 66 36.40 25.27 -7.21
C ASP A 66 37.70 24.46 -7.26
#